data_AF-A0A7G8VD73-F1
#
_entry.id   AF-A0A7G8VD73-F1
#
_cell.length_a   1.000
_cell.length_b   1.000
_cell.length_c   1.000
_cell.angle_alpha   90.00
_cell.angle_beta   90.00
_cell.angle_gamma   90.00
#
_symmetry.space_group_name_H-M   'P 1'
#
loop_
_entity.id
_entity.type
_entity.pdbx_description
1 polymer ?
#
loop_
_entity_poly.entity_id
_entity_poly.type
_entity_poly.pdbx_seq_one_letter_code
_entity_poly.pdbx_strand_id
1 'polypeptide(L)'
;MLRRPAIDFGKKVIDAEAPLIAEIKAIEKVSDELIKADEKRRADEKAKAAREEAARKALIDEAVEEIRSRIEVCINQPASFIADTIQWIDDSEVTEEDYGDRTGEVLALKLATRAKLVNMREAAEVQERTAAEQKARDDQLAADRAALEQRETALAHREAVAARIDEIRKLSGQHVESDSATLEQAISTLVVDAEWFGDRFDEAAAAAVTALQELRELHGAALEDETAAAEADALALAEAPPPAPPAPPPPAVATPAPEPDPEPDFSSPAPAPAPAARGTYTRVRTQRPSDDALIGALALHYRVHESTVIQWLQDMDLTAAARRITQLADEGLPF
;
A
#
# COMPACT_ATOMS: atom_id res chain seq x y z
N MET A 1 -105.96 28.87 71.15
CA MET A 1 -105.56 27.53 70.64
C MET A 1 -105.44 27.55 69.11
N LEU A 2 -104.45 28.24 68.52
CA LEU A 2 -104.30 28.36 67.05
C LEU A 2 -102.90 27.97 66.53
N ARG A 3 -101.96 27.57 67.39
CA ARG A 3 -100.57 27.26 66.99
C ARG A 3 -100.34 25.81 66.55
N ARG A 4 -101.18 24.86 66.96
CA ARG A 4 -101.00 23.42 66.72
C ARG A 4 -101.23 23.01 65.24
N PRO A 5 -102.27 23.52 64.54
CA PRO A 5 -102.50 23.19 63.12
C PRO A 5 -101.40 23.71 62.19
N ALA A 6 -100.79 24.86 62.50
CA ALA A 6 -99.70 25.43 61.71
C ALA A 6 -98.40 24.59 61.84
N ILE A 7 -98.14 24.03 63.03
CA ILE A 7 -97.01 23.12 63.27
C ILE A 7 -97.20 21.81 62.52
N ASP A 8 -98.41 21.25 62.52
CA ASP A 8 -98.72 20.00 61.81
C ASP A 8 -98.66 20.17 60.28
N PHE A 9 -99.07 21.32 59.74
CA PHE A 9 -98.91 21.66 58.32
C PHE A 9 -97.43 21.82 57.95
N GLY A 10 -96.65 22.56 58.75
CA GLY A 10 -95.22 22.71 58.55
C GLY A 10 -94.48 21.36 58.55
N LYS A 11 -94.85 20.44 59.44
CA LYS A 11 -94.30 19.09 59.45
C LYS A 11 -94.64 18.31 58.18
N LYS A 12 -95.87 18.37 57.69
CA LYS A 12 -96.27 17.73 56.42
C LYS A 12 -95.54 18.28 55.20
N VAL A 13 -95.26 19.59 55.18
CA VAL A 13 -94.47 20.23 54.12
C VAL A 13 -93.02 19.74 54.17
N ILE A 14 -92.39 19.74 55.35
CA ILE A 14 -91.02 19.25 55.53
C ILE A 14 -90.91 17.76 55.17
N ASP A 15 -91.87 16.93 55.60
CA ASP A 15 -91.90 15.50 55.28
C ASP A 15 -92.09 15.24 53.77
N ALA A 16 -92.79 16.13 53.05
CA ALA A 16 -92.96 16.07 51.60
C ALA A 16 -91.78 16.68 50.81
N GLU A 17 -91.05 17.63 51.38
CA GLU A 17 -89.84 18.23 50.80
C GLU A 17 -88.63 17.28 50.88
N ALA A 18 -88.53 16.48 51.94
CA ALA A 18 -87.42 15.54 52.13
C ALA A 18 -87.15 14.60 50.93
N PRO A 19 -88.14 13.92 50.32
CA PRO A 19 -87.90 13.08 49.14
C PRO A 19 -87.49 13.90 47.89
N LEU A 20 -88.04 15.10 47.69
CA LEU A 20 -87.67 15.98 46.57
C LEU A 20 -86.22 16.45 46.71
N ILE A 21 -85.80 16.83 47.91
CA ILE A 21 -84.40 17.20 48.20
C ILE A 21 -83.46 16.01 47.93
N ALA A 22 -83.87 14.78 48.29
CA ALA A 22 -83.08 13.59 48.03
C ALA A 22 -82.97 13.28 46.52
N GLU A 23 -84.04 13.46 45.76
CA GLU A 23 -84.05 13.29 44.30
C GLU A 23 -83.20 14.35 43.60
N ILE A 24 -83.32 15.63 44.00
CA ILE A 24 -82.48 16.72 43.49
C ILE A 24 -80.99 16.41 43.73
N LYS A 25 -80.62 15.99 44.94
CA LYS A 25 -79.23 15.61 45.25
C LYS A 25 -78.75 14.41 44.42
N ALA A 26 -79.62 13.45 44.13
CA ALA A 26 -79.28 12.32 43.28
C ALA A 26 -79.03 12.77 41.83
N ILE A 27 -79.86 13.67 41.30
CA ILE A 27 -79.70 14.26 39.96
C ILE A 27 -78.44 15.13 39.89
N GLU A 28 -78.17 15.95 40.90
CA GLU A 28 -76.95 16.76 41.00
C GLU A 28 -75.70 15.87 40.97
N LYS A 29 -75.68 14.79 41.77
CA LYS A 29 -74.55 13.86 41.77
C LYS A 29 -74.29 13.23 40.40
N VAL A 30 -75.35 12.79 39.71
CA VAL A 30 -75.23 12.22 38.35
C VAL A 30 -74.75 13.30 37.37
N SER A 31 -75.27 14.52 37.49
CA SER A 31 -74.87 15.65 36.63
C SER A 31 -73.39 16.02 36.83
N ASP A 32 -72.92 16.07 38.08
CA ASP A 32 -71.51 16.32 38.42
C ASP A 32 -70.59 15.22 37.89
N GLU A 33 -71.00 13.95 37.98
CA GLU A 33 -70.26 12.82 37.43
C GLU A 33 -70.17 12.89 35.90
N LEU A 34 -71.27 13.27 35.22
CA LEU A 34 -71.30 13.46 33.77
C LEU A 34 -70.42 14.65 33.33
N ILE A 35 -70.45 15.77 34.04
CA ILE A 35 -69.60 16.93 33.76
C ILE A 35 -68.13 16.55 33.88
N LYS A 36 -67.74 15.89 34.98
CA LYS A 36 -66.35 15.42 35.19
C LYS A 36 -65.90 14.44 34.10
N ALA A 37 -66.79 13.55 33.66
CA ALA A 37 -66.49 12.61 32.58
C ALA A 37 -66.27 13.33 31.24
N ASP A 38 -67.09 14.32 30.88
CA ASP A 38 -66.91 15.08 29.64
C ASP A 38 -65.68 16.00 29.69
N GLU A 39 -65.42 16.65 30.84
CA GLU A 39 -64.19 17.44 31.04
C GLU A 39 -62.94 16.58 30.87
N LYS A 40 -62.95 15.37 31.45
CA LYS A 40 -61.86 14.41 31.28
C LYS A 40 -61.70 13.99 29.81
N ARG A 41 -62.80 13.69 29.11
CA ARG A 41 -62.75 13.33 27.67
C ARG A 41 -62.16 14.47 26.84
N ARG A 42 -62.59 15.72 27.05
CA ARG A 42 -62.03 16.89 26.35
C ARG A 42 -60.56 17.11 26.67
N ALA A 43 -60.15 16.89 27.92
CA ALA A 43 -58.75 16.96 28.32
C ALA A 43 -57.90 15.88 27.63
N ASP A 44 -58.39 14.63 27.58
CA ASP A 44 -57.73 13.51 26.91
C ASP A 44 -57.65 13.72 25.39
N GLU A 45 -58.70 14.22 24.75
CA GLU A 45 -58.72 14.58 23.32
C GLU A 45 -57.73 15.70 23.00
N LYS A 46 -57.71 16.76 23.82
CA LYS A 46 -56.74 17.86 23.67
C LYS A 46 -55.31 17.37 23.87
N ALA A 47 -55.08 16.47 24.84
CA ALA A 47 -53.76 15.88 25.07
C ALA A 47 -53.31 14.98 23.90
N LYS A 48 -54.24 14.21 23.30
CA LYS A 48 -53.95 13.40 22.11
C LYS A 48 -53.60 14.28 20.90
N ALA A 49 -54.40 15.31 20.62
CA ALA A 49 -54.13 16.23 19.53
C ALA A 49 -52.78 16.95 19.70
N ALA A 50 -52.44 17.38 20.92
CA ALA A 50 -51.15 18.01 21.21
C ALA A 50 -49.97 17.05 21.00
N ARG A 51 -50.13 15.74 21.29
CA ARG A 51 -49.09 14.73 21.03
C ARG A 51 -48.91 14.47 19.54
N GLU A 52 -50.00 14.39 18.78
CA GLU A 52 -49.96 14.21 17.33
C GLU A 52 -49.30 15.42 16.63
N GLU A 53 -49.64 16.64 17.05
CA GLU A 53 -49.00 17.86 16.55
C GLU A 53 -47.49 17.92 16.91
N ALA A 54 -47.13 17.56 18.15
CA ALA A 54 -45.73 17.50 18.56
C ALA A 54 -44.94 16.44 17.79
N ALA A 55 -45.53 15.27 17.53
CA ALA A 55 -44.90 14.22 16.72
C ALA A 55 -44.69 14.68 15.27
N ARG A 56 -45.68 15.36 14.67
CA ARG A 56 -45.52 15.94 13.32
C ARG A 56 -44.40 16.96 13.28
N LYS A 57 -44.31 17.86 14.27
CA LYS A 57 -43.22 18.85 14.36
C LYS A 57 -41.85 18.18 14.48
N ALA A 58 -41.73 17.14 15.30
CA ALA A 58 -40.47 16.41 15.47
C ALA A 58 -39.99 15.75 14.16
N LEU A 59 -40.90 15.15 13.37
CA LEU A 59 -40.56 14.59 12.06
C LEU A 59 -40.08 15.67 11.07
N ILE A 60 -40.72 16.84 11.08
CA ILE A 60 -40.28 17.97 10.25
C ILE A 60 -38.89 18.46 10.68
N ASP A 61 -38.64 18.58 11.99
CA ASP A 61 -37.35 18.99 12.53
C ASP A 61 -36.23 17.99 12.16
N GLU A 62 -36.53 16.70 12.21
CA GLU A 62 -35.61 15.64 11.79
C GLU A 62 -35.27 15.74 10.30
N ALA A 63 -36.27 15.91 9.44
CA ALA A 63 -36.06 16.07 7.99
C ALA A 63 -35.24 17.35 7.67
N VAL A 64 -35.50 18.45 8.38
CA VAL A 64 -34.74 19.70 8.26
C VAL A 64 -33.27 19.48 8.64
N GLU A 65 -33.02 18.75 9.72
CA GLU A 65 -31.66 18.44 10.16
C GLU A 65 -30.96 17.47 9.21
N GLU A 66 -31.68 16.50 8.64
CA GLU A 66 -31.15 15.60 7.62
C GLU A 66 -30.64 16.39 6.42
N ILE A 67 -31.45 17.31 5.86
CA ILE A 67 -31.06 18.18 4.74
C ILE A 67 -29.81 19.01 5.10
N ARG A 68 -29.73 19.55 6.32
CA ARG A 68 -28.59 20.35 6.78
C ARG A 68 -27.31 19.52 6.90
N SER A 69 -27.39 18.35 7.50
CA SER A 69 -26.26 17.46 7.78
C SER A 69 -25.57 16.96 6.50
N ARG A 70 -26.26 16.93 5.35
CA ARG A 70 -25.67 16.53 4.06
C ARG A 70 -24.44 17.33 3.66
N ILE A 71 -24.38 18.61 4.04
CA ILE A 71 -23.20 19.46 3.78
C ILE A 71 -21.98 18.92 4.53
N GLU A 72 -22.17 18.51 5.79
CA GLU A 72 -21.09 18.02 6.66
C GLU A 72 -20.54 16.68 6.17
N VAL A 73 -21.45 15.77 5.76
CA VAL A 73 -21.06 14.47 5.19
C VAL A 73 -20.24 14.63 3.91
N CYS A 74 -20.49 15.68 3.13
CA CYS A 74 -19.79 15.95 1.87
C CYS A 74 -18.40 16.60 2.05
N ILE A 75 -17.99 16.95 3.26
CA ILE A 75 -16.66 17.54 3.49
C ILE A 75 -15.58 16.51 3.13
N ASN A 76 -14.61 16.92 2.30
CA ASN A 76 -13.51 16.08 1.80
C ASN A 76 -13.94 14.83 1.02
N GLN A 77 -15.19 14.77 0.54
CA GLN A 77 -15.66 13.69 -0.32
C GLN A 77 -15.30 13.95 -1.79
N PRO A 78 -15.19 12.89 -2.61
CA PRO A 78 -14.96 13.04 -4.05
C PRO A 78 -16.15 13.70 -4.75
N ALA A 79 -15.89 14.31 -5.90
CA ALA A 79 -16.91 15.02 -6.67
C ALA A 79 -18.12 14.14 -7.03
N SER A 80 -17.89 12.85 -7.31
CA SER A 80 -18.96 11.89 -7.61
C SER A 80 -19.92 11.70 -6.43
N PHE A 81 -19.41 11.53 -5.22
CA PHE A 81 -20.24 11.37 -4.02
C PHE A 81 -21.08 12.62 -3.74
N ILE A 82 -20.50 13.81 -3.96
CA ILE A 82 -21.21 15.08 -3.82
C ILE A 82 -22.31 15.19 -4.89
N ALA A 83 -22.05 14.71 -6.12
CA ALA A 83 -23.06 14.68 -7.18
C ALA A 83 -24.26 13.79 -6.82
N ASP A 84 -24.02 12.60 -6.27
CA ASP A 84 -25.07 11.69 -5.82
C ASP A 84 -25.90 12.31 -4.68
N THR A 85 -25.24 13.05 -3.77
CA THR A 85 -25.91 13.77 -2.69
C THR A 85 -26.76 14.92 -3.21
N ILE A 86 -26.31 15.64 -4.24
CA ILE A 86 -27.12 16.67 -4.92
C ILE A 86 -28.36 16.04 -5.55
N GLN A 87 -28.21 14.88 -6.21
CA GLN A 87 -29.34 14.17 -6.81
C GLN A 87 -30.37 13.76 -5.76
N TRP A 88 -29.93 13.22 -4.61
CA TRP A 88 -30.81 12.89 -3.49
C TRP A 88 -31.58 14.12 -2.96
N ILE A 89 -30.90 15.27 -2.84
CA ILE A 89 -31.55 16.53 -2.45
C ILE A 89 -32.60 16.93 -3.50
N ASP A 90 -32.27 16.82 -4.79
CA ASP A 90 -33.18 17.17 -5.88
C ASP A 90 -34.43 16.28 -5.88
N ASP A 91 -34.27 14.98 -5.66
CA ASP A 91 -35.35 13.98 -5.58
C ASP A 91 -36.20 14.09 -4.29
N SER A 92 -35.71 14.77 -3.26
CA SER A 92 -36.46 14.96 -2.01
C SER A 92 -37.61 15.95 -2.21
N GLU A 93 -38.85 15.48 -2.22
CA GLU A 93 -40.03 16.33 -2.39
C GLU A 93 -40.35 17.14 -1.11
N VAL A 94 -40.67 18.42 -1.29
CA VAL A 94 -41.07 19.32 -0.20
C VAL A 94 -42.49 19.80 -0.49
N THR A 95 -43.47 19.16 0.13
CA THR A 95 -44.90 19.41 -0.11
C THR A 95 -45.57 20.09 1.09
N GLU A 96 -46.67 20.82 0.85
CA GLU A 96 -47.48 21.43 1.92
C GLU A 96 -48.16 20.37 2.81
N GLU A 97 -48.42 19.18 2.28
CA GLU A 97 -48.98 18.05 3.03
C GLU A 97 -48.03 17.60 4.15
N ASP A 98 -46.75 17.42 3.83
CA ASP A 98 -45.75 16.94 4.78
C ASP A 98 -45.34 18.04 5.78
N TYR A 99 -45.07 19.24 5.26
CA TYR A 99 -44.39 20.31 6.01
C TYR A 99 -45.32 21.43 6.53
N GLY A 100 -46.57 21.49 6.05
CA GLY A 100 -47.56 22.50 6.46
C GLY A 100 -47.02 23.93 6.30
N ASP A 101 -47.16 24.74 7.35
CA ASP A 101 -46.74 26.15 7.34
C ASP A 101 -45.21 26.35 7.15
N ARG A 102 -44.40 25.30 7.36
CA ARG A 102 -42.93 25.36 7.22
C ARG A 102 -42.42 25.05 5.83
N THR A 103 -43.28 24.70 4.89
CA THR A 103 -42.90 24.33 3.50
C THR A 103 -41.96 25.34 2.85
N GLY A 104 -42.23 26.64 3.01
CA GLY A 104 -41.38 27.70 2.46
C GLY A 104 -39.98 27.76 3.09
N GLU A 105 -39.86 27.53 4.39
CA GLU A 105 -38.58 27.46 5.12
C GLU A 105 -37.75 26.27 4.63
N VAL A 106 -38.37 25.10 4.53
CA VAL A 106 -37.71 23.86 4.09
C VAL A 106 -37.27 23.95 2.63
N LEU A 107 -38.09 24.54 1.76
CA LEU A 107 -37.72 24.78 0.36
C LEU A 107 -36.50 25.71 0.25
N ALA A 108 -36.47 26.80 1.04
CA ALA A 108 -35.34 27.71 1.07
C ALA A 108 -34.06 27.01 1.58
N LEU A 109 -34.18 26.18 2.61
CA LEU A 109 -33.07 25.37 3.13
C LEU A 109 -32.57 24.37 2.07
N LYS A 110 -33.47 23.64 1.41
CA LYS A 110 -33.15 22.71 0.31
C LYS A 110 -32.33 23.41 -0.77
N LEU A 111 -32.78 24.58 -1.24
CA LEU A 111 -32.09 25.35 -2.28
C LEU A 111 -30.72 25.86 -1.80
N ALA A 112 -30.62 26.34 -0.56
CA ALA A 112 -29.36 26.79 0.02
C ALA A 112 -28.34 25.65 0.16
N THR A 113 -28.78 24.49 0.67
CA THR A 113 -27.96 23.28 0.78
C THR A 113 -27.49 22.82 -0.60
N ARG A 114 -28.41 22.74 -1.57
CA ARG A 114 -28.08 22.38 -2.96
C ARG A 114 -27.02 23.30 -3.55
N ALA A 115 -27.20 24.61 -3.44
CA ALA A 115 -26.23 25.58 -3.95
C ALA A 115 -24.85 25.41 -3.30
N LYS A 116 -24.80 25.14 -1.99
CA LYS A 116 -23.55 24.86 -1.28
C LYS A 116 -22.88 23.59 -1.79
N LEU A 117 -23.64 22.51 -1.98
CA LEU A 117 -23.13 21.24 -2.50
C LEU A 117 -22.60 21.37 -3.93
N VAL A 118 -23.27 22.15 -4.79
CA VAL A 118 -22.77 22.44 -6.15
C VAL A 118 -21.39 23.12 -6.10
N ASN A 119 -21.23 24.15 -5.27
CA ASN A 119 -19.94 24.81 -5.10
C ASN A 119 -18.86 23.85 -4.55
N MET A 120 -19.23 22.94 -3.63
CA MET A 120 -18.31 21.93 -3.11
C MET A 120 -17.91 20.91 -4.19
N ARG A 121 -18.85 20.51 -5.06
CA ARG A 121 -18.58 19.60 -6.18
C ARG A 121 -17.58 20.22 -7.14
N GLU A 122 -17.82 21.46 -7.57
CA GLU A 122 -16.91 22.18 -8.47
C GLU A 122 -15.51 22.31 -7.87
N ALA A 123 -15.41 22.63 -6.57
CA ALA A 123 -14.13 22.67 -5.86
C ALA A 123 -13.43 21.30 -5.83
N ALA A 124 -14.19 20.22 -5.57
CA ALA A 124 -13.67 18.86 -5.59
C ALA A 124 -13.20 18.44 -6.99
N GLU A 125 -13.94 18.76 -8.05
CA GLU A 125 -13.54 18.49 -9.45
C GLU A 125 -12.22 19.19 -9.80
N VAL A 126 -12.04 20.45 -9.40
CA VAL A 126 -10.78 21.18 -9.60
C VAL A 126 -9.64 20.54 -8.82
N GLN A 127 -9.88 20.13 -7.57
CA GLN A 127 -8.87 19.46 -6.74
C GLN A 127 -8.47 18.10 -7.33
N GLU A 128 -9.43 17.31 -7.82
CA GLU A 128 -9.17 16.01 -8.43
C GLU A 128 -8.40 16.15 -9.74
N ARG A 129 -8.77 17.13 -10.58
CA ARG A 129 -8.07 17.42 -11.83
C ARG A 129 -6.63 17.85 -11.57
N THR A 130 -6.40 18.78 -10.65
CA THR A 130 -5.04 19.25 -10.32
C THR A 130 -4.19 18.12 -9.72
N ALA A 131 -4.78 17.26 -8.89
CA ALA A 131 -4.10 16.07 -8.38
C ALA A 131 -3.77 15.06 -9.50
N ALA A 132 -4.65 14.88 -10.48
CA ALA A 132 -4.41 14.02 -11.64
C ALA A 132 -3.30 14.57 -12.54
N GLU A 133 -3.30 15.88 -12.82
CA GLU A 133 -2.26 16.57 -13.60
C GLU A 133 -0.90 16.49 -12.92
N GLN A 134 -0.85 16.70 -11.60
CA GLN A 134 0.39 16.56 -10.82
C GLN A 134 0.92 15.14 -10.87
N LYS A 135 0.06 14.13 -10.67
CA LYS A 135 0.46 12.73 -10.76
C LYS A 135 1.02 12.38 -12.15
N ALA A 136 0.35 12.82 -13.22
CA ALA A 136 0.82 12.58 -14.58
C ALA A 136 2.21 13.21 -14.83
N ARG A 137 2.46 14.41 -14.29
CA ARG A 137 3.76 15.07 -14.35
C ARG A 137 4.85 14.31 -13.60
N ASP A 138 4.54 13.82 -12.41
CA ASP A 138 5.48 13.05 -11.60
C ASP A 138 5.81 11.69 -12.26
N ASP A 139 4.81 11.01 -12.83
CA ASP A 139 4.99 9.79 -13.61
C ASP A 139 5.88 10.05 -14.85
N GLN A 140 5.69 11.18 -15.55
CA GLN A 140 6.54 11.58 -16.68
C GLN A 140 7.99 11.83 -16.25
N LEU A 141 8.21 12.57 -15.15
CA LEU A 141 9.56 12.82 -14.64
C LEU A 141 10.26 11.54 -14.18
N ALA A 142 9.52 10.58 -13.61
CA ALA A 142 10.06 9.28 -13.25
C ALA A 142 10.48 8.47 -14.50
N ALA A 143 9.66 8.48 -15.55
CA ALA A 143 9.99 7.82 -16.81
C ALA A 143 11.22 8.45 -17.48
N ASP A 144 11.32 9.79 -17.50
CA ASP A 144 12.46 10.51 -18.06
C ASP A 144 13.76 10.19 -17.31
N ARG A 145 13.71 10.11 -15.97
CA ARG A 145 14.86 9.71 -15.14
C ARG A 145 15.33 8.30 -15.43
N ALA A 146 14.39 7.35 -15.52
CA ALA A 146 14.73 5.96 -15.87
C ALA A 146 15.35 5.86 -17.27
N ALA A 147 14.86 6.64 -18.24
CA ALA A 147 15.43 6.69 -19.59
C ALA A 147 16.83 7.31 -19.63
N LEU A 148 17.09 8.33 -18.80
CA LEU A 148 18.43 8.92 -18.66
C LEU A 148 19.40 7.93 -18.02
N GLU A 149 19.01 7.26 -16.94
CA GLU A 149 19.83 6.25 -16.27
C GLU A 149 20.18 5.10 -17.23
N GLN A 150 19.22 4.59 -18.00
CA GLN A 150 19.49 3.56 -19.01
C GLN A 150 20.48 4.03 -20.09
N ARG A 151 20.40 5.30 -20.50
CA ARG A 151 21.36 5.88 -21.46
C ARG A 151 22.75 6.01 -20.84
N GLU A 152 22.84 6.45 -19.60
CA GLU A 152 24.11 6.54 -18.88
C GLU A 152 24.75 5.15 -18.72
N THR A 153 23.99 4.13 -18.32
CA THR A 153 24.51 2.76 -18.23
C THR A 153 24.93 2.21 -19.60
N ALA A 154 24.20 2.53 -20.66
CA ALA A 154 24.55 2.10 -22.02
C ALA A 154 25.82 2.81 -22.52
N LEU A 155 25.99 4.10 -22.22
CA LEU A 155 27.21 4.85 -22.55
C LEU A 155 28.40 4.33 -21.76
N ALA A 156 28.26 4.13 -20.44
CA ALA A 156 29.31 3.57 -19.59
C ALA A 156 29.73 2.17 -20.06
N HIS A 157 28.76 1.33 -20.46
CA HIS A 157 29.06 0.02 -21.03
C HIS A 157 29.83 0.15 -22.35
N ARG A 158 29.41 1.03 -23.26
CA ARG A 158 30.13 1.29 -24.52
C ARG A 158 31.56 1.80 -24.31
N GLU A 159 31.77 2.68 -23.33
CA GLU A 159 33.09 3.17 -22.95
C GLU A 159 33.96 2.06 -22.35
N ALA A 160 33.40 1.21 -21.49
CA ALA A 160 34.08 0.05 -20.94
C ALA A 160 34.50 -0.93 -22.05
N VAL A 161 33.60 -1.20 -23.01
CA VAL A 161 33.89 -2.01 -24.20
C VAL A 161 35.02 -1.40 -25.02
N ALA A 162 35.00 -0.09 -25.27
CA ALA A 162 36.06 0.61 -25.99
C ALA A 162 37.42 0.47 -25.28
N ALA A 163 37.45 0.71 -23.97
CA ALA A 163 38.66 0.61 -23.16
C ALA A 163 39.26 -0.80 -23.18
N ARG A 164 38.41 -1.84 -23.15
CA ARG A 164 38.88 -3.23 -23.20
C ARG A 164 39.43 -3.61 -24.57
N ILE A 165 38.83 -3.12 -25.66
CA ILE A 165 39.41 -3.30 -27.01
C ILE A 165 40.80 -2.67 -27.07
N ASP A 166 40.97 -1.46 -26.51
CA ASP A 166 42.28 -0.80 -26.45
C ASP A 166 43.29 -1.52 -25.56
N GLU A 167 42.84 -2.17 -24.49
CA GLU A 167 43.67 -3.03 -23.65
C GLU A 167 44.16 -4.26 -24.42
N ILE A 168 43.28 -4.93 -25.17
CA ILE A 168 43.64 -6.05 -26.04
C ILE A 168 44.72 -5.62 -27.04
N ARG A 169 44.58 -4.43 -27.66
CA ARG A 169 45.58 -3.89 -28.59
C ARG A 169 46.94 -3.62 -27.95
N LYS A 170 47.01 -3.38 -26.64
CA LYS A 170 48.25 -3.08 -25.92
C LYS A 170 48.91 -4.32 -25.32
N LEU A 171 48.24 -5.47 -25.32
CA LEU A 171 48.65 -6.69 -24.62
C LEU A 171 50.02 -7.18 -25.09
N SER A 172 50.29 -7.20 -26.40
CA SER A 172 51.59 -7.58 -26.97
C SER A 172 52.73 -6.69 -26.49
N GLY A 173 52.52 -5.38 -26.46
CA GLY A 173 53.49 -4.40 -25.98
C GLY A 173 53.84 -4.54 -24.49
N GLN A 174 52.96 -5.12 -23.68
CA GLN A 174 53.22 -5.37 -22.25
C GLN A 174 54.14 -6.58 -22.01
N HIS A 175 54.23 -7.49 -22.98
CA HIS A 175 54.96 -8.75 -22.84
C HIS A 175 56.25 -8.84 -23.67
N VAL A 176 56.76 -7.70 -24.17
CA VAL A 176 57.98 -7.65 -25.00
C VAL A 176 59.20 -8.25 -24.31
N GLU A 177 59.30 -8.12 -22.98
CA GLU A 177 60.42 -8.63 -22.17
C GLU A 177 60.01 -9.83 -21.29
N SER A 178 58.86 -10.47 -21.58
CA SER A 178 58.38 -11.63 -20.82
C SER A 178 59.05 -12.92 -21.27
N ASP A 179 59.17 -13.88 -20.36
CA ASP A 179 59.63 -15.24 -20.68
C ASP A 179 58.58 -16.04 -21.46
N SER A 180 59.00 -17.20 -22.00
CA SER A 180 58.15 -18.06 -22.82
C SER A 180 56.89 -18.53 -22.07
N ALA A 181 57.03 -18.92 -20.81
CA ALA A 181 55.91 -19.40 -19.99
C ALA A 181 54.84 -18.32 -19.76
N THR A 182 55.24 -17.08 -19.48
CA THR A 182 54.32 -15.95 -19.28
C THR A 182 53.59 -15.60 -20.57
N LEU A 183 54.28 -15.67 -21.71
CA LEU A 183 53.70 -15.43 -23.03
C LEU A 183 52.67 -16.51 -23.41
N GLU A 184 52.94 -17.78 -23.13
CA GLU A 184 51.99 -18.88 -23.36
C GLU A 184 50.71 -18.69 -22.51
N GLN A 185 50.87 -18.31 -21.24
CA GLN A 185 49.74 -17.97 -20.39
C GLN A 185 48.92 -16.81 -20.96
N ALA A 186 49.57 -15.71 -21.39
CA ALA A 186 48.91 -14.56 -22.00
C ALA A 186 48.08 -14.96 -23.24
N ILE A 187 48.67 -15.77 -24.14
CA ILE A 187 47.99 -16.29 -25.34
C ILE A 187 46.76 -17.12 -24.97
N SER A 188 46.86 -18.00 -23.97
CA SER A 188 45.76 -18.88 -23.58
C SER A 188 44.56 -18.14 -22.95
N THR A 189 44.84 -17.02 -22.27
CA THR A 189 43.82 -16.24 -21.54
C THR A 189 43.10 -15.23 -22.41
N LEU A 190 43.65 -14.88 -23.57
CA LEU A 190 43.04 -13.92 -24.48
C LEU A 190 41.84 -14.54 -25.21
N VAL A 191 40.68 -14.50 -24.56
CA VAL A 191 39.39 -14.91 -25.09
C VAL A 191 38.47 -13.69 -25.22
N VAL A 192 37.88 -13.50 -26.40
CA VAL A 192 36.89 -12.45 -26.67
C VAL A 192 35.50 -13.06 -26.62
N ASP A 193 34.63 -12.52 -25.76
CA ASP A 193 33.26 -13.01 -25.57
C ASP A 193 32.25 -12.16 -26.34
N ALA A 194 31.48 -12.77 -27.24
CA ALA A 194 30.47 -12.06 -28.04
C ALA A 194 29.38 -11.39 -27.21
N GLU A 195 29.02 -11.95 -26.06
CA GLU A 195 28.00 -11.41 -25.16
C GLU A 195 28.48 -10.13 -24.49
N TRP A 196 29.77 -10.03 -24.14
CA TRP A 196 30.32 -8.84 -23.50
C TRP A 196 30.58 -7.67 -24.47
N PHE A 197 31.06 -7.97 -25.69
CA PHE A 197 31.39 -6.92 -26.68
C PHE A 197 30.20 -6.51 -27.56
N GLY A 198 29.12 -7.30 -27.60
CA GLY A 198 27.88 -6.95 -28.28
C GLY A 198 28.08 -6.57 -29.75
N ASP A 199 27.61 -5.37 -30.13
CA ASP A 199 27.70 -4.85 -31.49
C ASP A 199 29.14 -4.53 -31.95
N ARG A 200 30.10 -4.48 -31.02
CA ARG A 200 31.54 -4.27 -31.30
C ARG A 200 32.36 -5.54 -31.23
N PHE A 201 31.73 -6.72 -31.18
CA PHE A 201 32.44 -7.99 -31.13
C PHE A 201 33.43 -8.17 -32.29
N ASP A 202 33.05 -7.82 -33.52
CA ASP A 202 33.94 -7.97 -34.69
C ASP A 202 35.22 -7.14 -34.56
N GLU A 203 35.12 -5.92 -34.01
CA GLU A 203 36.26 -5.06 -33.76
C GLU A 203 37.18 -5.64 -32.68
N ALA A 204 36.60 -6.17 -31.61
CA ALA A 204 37.33 -6.81 -30.52
C ALA A 204 38.02 -8.10 -30.98
N ALA A 205 37.32 -8.91 -31.79
CA ALA A 205 37.86 -10.13 -32.37
C ALA A 205 39.03 -9.81 -33.30
N ALA A 206 38.92 -8.78 -34.15
CA ALA A 206 40.01 -8.33 -35.00
C ALA A 206 41.22 -7.86 -34.16
N ALA A 207 40.99 -7.08 -33.10
CA ALA A 207 42.06 -6.65 -32.20
C ALA A 207 42.75 -7.83 -31.51
N ALA A 208 42.00 -8.84 -31.06
CA ALA A 208 42.55 -10.03 -30.42
C ALA A 208 43.34 -10.90 -31.39
N VAL A 209 42.88 -11.05 -32.64
CA VAL A 209 43.63 -11.77 -33.67
C VAL A 209 45.00 -11.13 -33.89
N THR A 210 45.07 -9.80 -34.00
CA THR A 210 46.35 -9.09 -34.13
C THR A 210 47.24 -9.28 -32.90
N ALA A 211 46.70 -9.08 -31.69
CA ALA A 211 47.47 -9.25 -30.45
C ALA A 211 48.00 -10.68 -30.27
N LEU A 212 47.21 -11.70 -30.62
CA LEU A 212 47.64 -13.10 -30.59
C LEU A 212 48.77 -13.41 -31.59
N GLN A 213 48.75 -12.78 -32.76
CA GLN A 213 49.83 -12.93 -33.75
C GLN A 213 51.14 -12.36 -33.19
N GLU A 214 51.11 -11.12 -32.69
CA GLU A 214 52.29 -10.46 -32.12
C GLU A 214 52.83 -11.20 -30.88
N LEU A 215 51.97 -11.68 -29.98
CA LEU A 215 52.39 -12.48 -28.81
C LEU A 215 53.04 -13.81 -29.21
N ARG A 216 52.53 -14.47 -30.26
CA ARG A 216 53.13 -15.72 -30.76
C ARG A 216 54.51 -15.49 -31.37
N GLU A 217 54.71 -14.36 -32.05
CA GLU A 217 56.02 -13.95 -32.56
C GLU A 217 57.00 -13.70 -31.42
N LEU A 218 56.59 -12.95 -30.38
CA LEU A 218 57.40 -12.74 -29.17
C LEU A 218 57.73 -14.06 -28.45
N HIS A 219 56.76 -14.97 -28.32
CA HIS A 219 56.97 -16.28 -27.70
C HIS A 219 57.98 -17.12 -28.47
N GLY A 220 57.92 -17.11 -29.80
CA GLY A 220 58.90 -17.79 -30.65
C GLY A 220 60.31 -17.25 -30.43
N ALA A 221 60.46 -15.91 -30.40
CA ALA A 221 61.74 -15.27 -30.14
C ALA A 221 62.29 -15.59 -28.73
N ALA A 222 61.44 -15.54 -27.69
CA ALA A 222 61.83 -15.87 -26.32
C ALA A 222 62.30 -17.33 -26.18
N LEU A 223 61.62 -18.29 -26.85
CA LEU A 223 62.06 -19.69 -26.89
C LEU A 223 63.41 -19.87 -27.58
N GLU A 224 63.65 -19.15 -28.68
CA GLU A 224 64.96 -19.18 -29.37
C GLU A 224 66.07 -18.64 -28.46
N ASP A 225 65.83 -17.54 -27.76
CA ASP A 225 66.81 -16.97 -26.81
C ASP A 225 67.05 -17.88 -25.61
N GLU A 226 66.00 -18.46 -25.01
CA GLU A 226 66.10 -19.41 -23.89
C GLU A 226 66.84 -20.69 -24.30
N THR A 227 66.58 -21.22 -25.50
CA THR A 227 67.28 -22.41 -26.01
C THR A 227 68.74 -22.10 -26.34
N ALA A 228 69.05 -20.95 -26.94
CA ALA A 228 70.42 -20.51 -27.18
C ALA A 228 71.19 -20.32 -25.87
N ALA A 229 70.55 -19.75 -24.84
CA ALA A 229 71.14 -19.63 -23.51
C ALA A 229 71.39 -21.00 -22.87
N ALA A 230 70.43 -21.92 -22.94
CA ALA A 230 70.59 -23.29 -22.43
C ALA A 230 71.70 -24.08 -23.16
N GLU A 231 71.84 -23.92 -24.48
CA GLU A 231 72.92 -24.51 -25.26
C GLU A 231 74.28 -23.91 -24.88
N ALA A 232 74.36 -22.59 -24.72
CA ALA A 232 75.57 -21.90 -24.26
C ALA A 232 75.99 -22.34 -22.85
N ASP A 233 75.04 -22.45 -21.92
CA ASP A 233 75.28 -22.95 -20.57
C ASP A 233 75.70 -24.43 -20.59
N ALA A 234 75.11 -25.27 -21.44
CA ALA A 234 75.51 -26.66 -21.60
C ALA A 234 76.94 -26.80 -22.15
N LEU A 235 77.33 -25.95 -23.10
CA LEU A 235 78.70 -25.88 -23.62
C LEU A 235 79.69 -25.38 -22.55
N ALA A 236 79.32 -24.35 -21.79
CA ALA A 236 80.14 -23.85 -20.69
C ALA A 236 80.33 -24.89 -19.58
N LEU A 237 79.28 -25.66 -19.27
CA LEU A 237 79.33 -26.76 -18.29
C LEU A 237 80.20 -27.92 -18.80
N ALA A 238 80.24 -28.17 -20.11
CA ALA A 238 81.12 -29.17 -20.72
C ALA A 238 82.61 -28.76 -20.71
N GLU A 239 82.92 -27.46 -20.71
CA GLU A 239 84.28 -26.91 -20.60
C GLU A 239 84.76 -26.72 -19.16
N ALA A 240 83.86 -26.80 -18.17
CA ALA A 240 84.22 -26.68 -16.76
C ALA A 240 85.10 -27.86 -16.30
N PRO A 241 86.25 -27.61 -15.63
CA PRO A 241 87.12 -28.66 -15.11
C PRO A 241 86.35 -29.54 -14.09
N PRO A 242 86.66 -30.85 -14.04
CA PRO A 242 85.94 -31.79 -13.20
C PRO A 242 85.92 -31.31 -11.74
N PRO A 243 84.77 -31.39 -11.05
CA PRO A 243 84.65 -30.92 -9.68
C PRO A 243 85.69 -31.60 -8.79
N ALA A 244 86.43 -30.80 -8.02
CA ALA A 244 87.35 -31.31 -7.02
C ALA A 244 86.60 -32.23 -6.02
N PRO A 245 87.23 -33.32 -5.55
CA PRO A 245 86.59 -34.31 -4.69
C PRO A 245 85.99 -33.64 -3.43
N PRO A 246 84.80 -34.09 -2.98
CA PRO A 246 84.07 -33.45 -1.91
C PRO A 246 84.86 -33.48 -0.59
N ALA A 247 85.04 -32.31 0.01
CA ALA A 247 85.51 -32.18 1.38
C ALA A 247 84.47 -32.75 2.37
N PRO A 248 84.91 -33.39 3.48
CA PRO A 248 84.03 -34.06 4.43
C PRO A 248 83.06 -33.08 5.12
N PRO A 249 81.84 -33.54 5.46
CA PRO A 249 80.79 -32.68 5.99
C PRO A 249 81.14 -32.17 7.40
N PRO A 250 80.97 -30.87 7.70
CA PRO A 250 81.00 -30.36 9.07
C PRO A 250 79.75 -30.79 9.86
N PRO A 251 79.87 -30.90 11.19
CA PRO A 251 78.84 -31.48 12.06
C PRO A 251 77.59 -30.62 12.17
N ALA A 252 76.47 -31.32 12.33
CA ALA A 252 75.14 -30.81 12.59
C ALA A 252 75.11 -29.79 13.73
N VAL A 253 74.69 -28.56 13.42
CA VAL A 253 74.28 -27.57 14.42
C VAL A 253 72.76 -27.50 14.38
N ALA A 254 72.18 -27.82 15.53
CA ALA A 254 70.77 -27.76 15.83
C ALA A 254 70.24 -26.32 15.84
N THR A 255 69.02 -26.14 15.35
CA THR A 255 68.16 -24.98 15.62
C THR A 255 66.68 -25.42 15.56
N PRO A 256 65.75 -24.67 16.17
CA PRO A 256 64.82 -25.21 17.16
C PRO A 256 63.36 -25.26 16.68
N ALA A 257 62.55 -25.94 17.49
CA ALA A 257 61.14 -25.73 17.84
C ALA A 257 60.15 -25.11 16.80
N PRO A 258 59.00 -25.77 16.56
CA PRO A 258 57.89 -25.18 15.82
C PRO A 258 57.00 -24.34 16.74
N GLU A 259 56.62 -23.15 16.29
CA GLU A 259 55.59 -22.27 16.89
C GLU A 259 54.70 -21.69 15.77
N PRO A 260 53.48 -21.20 16.07
CA PRO A 260 52.23 -21.84 15.65
C PRO A 260 51.41 -21.03 14.63
N ASP A 261 50.32 -21.65 14.18
CA ASP A 261 49.24 -21.13 13.31
C ASP A 261 48.84 -19.66 13.54
N PRO A 262 48.54 -18.92 12.46
CA PRO A 262 47.54 -17.86 12.50
C PRO A 262 46.21 -18.36 11.93
N GLU A 263 45.18 -18.30 12.78
CA GLU A 263 43.76 -18.45 12.44
C GLU A 263 43.32 -17.47 11.33
N PRO A 264 42.39 -17.85 10.43
CA PRO A 264 41.67 -16.89 9.62
C PRO A 264 40.62 -16.17 10.48
N ASP A 265 40.83 -14.87 10.66
CA ASP A 265 39.94 -13.93 11.33
C ASP A 265 38.65 -13.74 10.49
N PHE A 266 37.57 -14.45 10.85
CA PHE A 266 36.22 -14.18 10.37
C PHE A 266 35.62 -13.00 11.14
N SER A 267 36.03 -11.77 10.81
CA SER A 267 35.31 -10.56 11.21
C SER A 267 34.37 -10.11 10.10
N SER A 268 33.16 -10.64 10.13
CA SER A 268 32.03 -10.14 9.36
C SER A 268 31.39 -8.98 10.12
N PRO A 269 31.41 -7.72 9.63
CA PRO A 269 30.61 -6.67 10.23
C PRO A 269 29.13 -6.89 9.87
N ALA A 270 28.30 -6.89 10.92
CA ALA A 270 26.85 -6.96 10.86
C ALA A 270 26.26 -5.84 9.97
N PRO A 271 25.21 -6.11 9.17
CA PRO A 271 24.46 -5.06 8.53
C PRO A 271 23.67 -4.26 9.57
N ALA A 272 23.80 -2.93 9.51
CA ALA A 272 23.03 -1.99 10.30
C ALA A 272 21.51 -2.12 10.01
N PRO A 273 20.63 -1.92 11.00
CA PRO A 273 19.19 -1.94 10.80
C PRO A 273 18.76 -0.77 9.91
N ALA A 274 18.06 -1.08 8.83
CA ALA A 274 17.41 -0.10 7.95
C ALA A 274 16.42 0.77 8.76
N PRO A 275 16.37 2.09 8.53
CA PRO A 275 15.38 2.95 9.14
C PRO A 275 13.98 2.63 8.59
N ALA A 276 13.03 2.43 9.50
CA ALA A 276 11.61 2.28 9.21
C ALA A 276 11.10 3.43 8.33
N ALA A 277 10.78 3.12 7.08
CA ALA A 277 10.12 4.04 6.17
C ALA A 277 8.70 4.31 6.70
N ARG A 278 8.49 5.56 7.13
CA ARG A 278 7.17 6.10 7.43
C ARG A 278 6.33 6.11 6.15
N GLY A 279 5.13 5.54 6.27
CA GLY A 279 4.17 5.35 5.19
C GLY A 279 3.86 6.62 4.40
N THR A 280 4.06 6.50 3.10
CA THR A 280 3.36 7.28 2.09
C THR A 280 2.18 6.45 1.62
N TYR A 281 0.97 6.84 2.03
CA TYR A 281 -0.27 6.28 1.50
C TYR A 281 -0.43 6.75 0.05
N THR A 282 0.09 5.97 -0.90
CA THR A 282 -0.19 6.16 -2.32
C THR A 282 -1.48 5.46 -2.70
N ARG A 283 -2.31 6.24 -3.38
CA ARG A 283 -3.69 5.99 -3.76
C ARG A 283 -3.82 4.73 -4.63
N VAL A 284 -4.66 3.81 -4.14
CA VAL A 284 -5.08 2.53 -4.72
C VAL A 284 -5.52 2.68 -6.19
N ARG A 285 -4.70 2.19 -7.12
CA ARG A 285 -5.24 1.37 -8.21
C ARG A 285 -5.52 0.00 -7.59
N THR A 286 -6.52 -0.73 -8.10
CA THR A 286 -6.85 -2.12 -7.75
C THR A 286 -5.69 -3.07 -8.08
N GLN A 287 -4.54 -2.86 -7.45
CA GLN A 287 -3.43 -3.79 -7.43
C GLN A 287 -3.84 -4.90 -6.48
N ARG A 288 -3.66 -6.13 -6.97
CA ARG A 288 -3.61 -7.34 -6.14
C ARG A 288 -2.82 -6.98 -4.87
N PRO A 289 -3.38 -7.22 -3.67
CA PRO A 289 -2.68 -6.93 -2.43
C PRO A 289 -1.28 -7.55 -2.46
N SER A 290 -0.27 -6.83 -1.95
CA SER A 290 1.07 -7.39 -1.84
C SER A 290 1.05 -8.64 -0.95
N ASP A 291 2.00 -9.54 -1.15
CA ASP A 291 2.09 -10.76 -0.36
C ASP A 291 2.18 -10.43 1.15
N ASP A 292 2.93 -9.39 1.51
CA ASP A 292 3.01 -8.88 2.90
C ASP A 292 1.67 -8.38 3.43
N ALA A 293 0.86 -7.71 2.59
CA ALA A 293 -0.47 -7.24 2.99
C ALA A 293 -1.45 -8.41 3.21
N LEU A 294 -1.35 -9.46 2.39
CA LEU A 294 -2.13 -10.69 2.58
C LEU A 294 -1.71 -11.42 3.87
N ILE A 295 -0.41 -11.57 4.08
CA ILE A 295 0.15 -12.21 5.28
C ILE A 295 -0.27 -11.43 6.53
N GLY A 296 -0.13 -10.10 6.53
CA GLY A 296 -0.54 -9.25 7.65
C GLY A 296 -2.04 -9.31 7.94
N ALA A 297 -2.89 -9.32 6.90
CA ALA A 297 -4.33 -9.46 7.06
C ALA A 297 -4.73 -10.83 7.67
N LEU A 298 -4.10 -11.91 7.22
CA LEU A 298 -4.31 -13.26 7.76
C LEU A 298 -3.80 -13.37 9.21
N ALA A 299 -2.62 -12.84 9.49
CA ALA A 299 -2.04 -12.82 10.83
C ALA A 299 -2.96 -12.08 11.82
N LEU A 300 -3.49 -10.92 11.41
CA LEU A 300 -4.44 -10.14 12.20
C LEU A 300 -5.77 -10.89 12.42
N HIS A 301 -6.31 -11.53 11.37
CA HIS A 301 -7.59 -12.23 11.44
C HIS A 301 -7.54 -13.45 12.37
N TYR A 302 -6.48 -14.26 12.26
CA TYR A 302 -6.30 -15.47 13.09
C TYR A 302 -5.55 -15.23 14.40
N ARG A 303 -5.09 -13.99 14.65
CA ARG A 303 -4.30 -13.59 15.83
C ARG A 303 -3.05 -14.46 16.04
N VAL A 304 -2.34 -14.75 14.95
CA VAL A 304 -1.07 -15.49 14.96
C VAL A 304 0.05 -14.60 14.42
N HIS A 305 1.31 -14.99 14.67
CA HIS A 305 2.46 -14.28 14.11
C HIS A 305 2.59 -14.54 12.60
N GLU A 306 3.10 -13.56 11.85
CA GLU A 306 3.26 -13.65 10.38
C GLU A 306 4.06 -14.89 9.94
N SER A 307 5.08 -15.28 10.73
CA SER A 307 5.87 -16.51 10.48
C SER A 307 5.03 -17.80 10.50
N THR A 308 3.97 -17.86 11.31
CA THR A 308 3.05 -19.01 11.35
C THR A 308 2.19 -19.05 10.09
N VAL A 309 1.75 -17.89 9.61
CA VAL A 309 0.99 -17.79 8.35
C VAL A 309 1.87 -18.20 7.16
N ILE A 310 3.13 -17.76 7.13
CA ILE A 310 4.09 -18.15 6.09
C ILE A 310 4.28 -19.67 6.07
N GLN A 311 4.43 -20.30 7.24
CA GLN A 311 4.54 -21.75 7.34
C GLN A 311 3.29 -22.47 6.79
N TRP A 312 2.09 -22.00 7.13
CA TRP A 312 0.85 -22.57 6.57
C TRP A 312 0.78 -22.42 5.05
N LEU A 313 1.18 -21.28 4.51
CA LEU A 313 1.21 -21.06 3.06
C LEU A 313 2.23 -21.95 2.35
N GLN A 314 3.36 -22.27 3.00
CA GLN A 314 4.35 -23.22 2.48
C GLN A 314 3.86 -24.67 2.54
N ASP A 315 3.13 -25.05 3.60
CA ASP A 315 2.57 -26.39 3.76
C ASP A 315 1.34 -26.63 2.86
N MET A 316 0.72 -25.56 2.34
CA MET A 316 -0.40 -25.66 1.40
C MET A 316 0.07 -25.97 -0.02
N ASP A 317 -0.48 -27.02 -0.62
CA ASP A 317 -0.32 -27.31 -2.04
C ASP A 317 -1.18 -26.36 -2.89
N LEU A 318 -0.62 -25.18 -3.18
CA LEU A 318 -1.25 -24.16 -4.03
C LEU A 318 -1.50 -24.66 -5.46
N THR A 319 -0.75 -25.67 -5.92
CA THR A 319 -0.92 -26.26 -7.25
C THR A 319 -2.16 -27.15 -7.31
N ALA A 320 -2.44 -27.90 -6.24
CA ALA A 320 -3.69 -28.63 -6.10
C ALA A 320 -4.89 -27.68 -5.95
N ALA A 321 -4.74 -26.57 -5.24
CA ALA A 321 -5.79 -25.56 -5.09
C ALA A 321 -6.14 -24.89 -6.44
N ALA A 322 -5.12 -24.49 -7.21
CA ALA A 322 -5.31 -23.91 -8.54
C ALA A 322 -6.04 -24.87 -9.49
N ARG A 323 -5.70 -26.17 -9.47
CA ARG A 323 -6.37 -27.18 -10.29
C ARG A 323 -7.86 -27.33 -9.97
N ARG A 324 -8.25 -27.24 -8.70
CA ARG A 324 -9.66 -27.29 -8.30
C ARG A 324 -10.44 -26.07 -8.79
N ILE A 325 -9.83 -24.88 -8.76
CA ILE A 325 -10.44 -23.66 -9.30
C ILE A 325 -10.69 -23.82 -10.80
N THR A 326 -9.72 -24.32 -11.56
CA THR A 326 -9.91 -24.57 -12.99
C THR A 326 -10.99 -25.62 -13.26
N GLN A 327 -11.04 -26.71 -12.48
CA GLN A 327 -12.10 -27.72 -12.60
C GLN A 327 -13.50 -27.14 -12.32
N LEU A 328 -13.64 -26.31 -11.29
CA LEU A 328 -14.92 -25.65 -10.98
C LEU A 328 -15.35 -24.66 -12.07
N ALA A 329 -14.39 -23.99 -12.71
CA ALA A 329 -14.65 -23.12 -13.84
C ALA A 329 -15.14 -23.91 -15.07
N ASP A 330 -14.54 -25.06 -15.36
CA ASP A 330 -14.93 -25.95 -16.45
C ASP A 330 -16.31 -26.60 -16.22
N GLU A 331 -16.70 -26.80 -14.95
CA GLU A 331 -18.03 -27.29 -14.55
C GLU A 331 -19.12 -26.20 -14.61
N GLY A 332 -18.77 -24.95 -14.96
CA GLY A 332 -19.71 -23.86 -15.16
C GLY A 332 -20.33 -23.32 -13.86
N LEU A 333 -19.70 -23.57 -12.71
CA LEU A 333 -20.13 -23.02 -11.43
C LEU A 333 -19.64 -21.56 -11.30
N PRO A 334 -20.53 -20.59 -11.03
CA PRO A 334 -20.13 -19.20 -10.87
C PRO A 334 -19.31 -19.00 -9.58
N PHE A 335 -18.23 -18.23 -9.69
CA PHE A 335 -17.41 -17.74 -8.58
C PHE A 335 -18.06 -16.55 -7.88
#